data_AF-A0A8T1CXF3-F1
#
_entry.id   AF-A0A8T1CXF3-F1
#
_cell.length_a   1.000
_cell.length_b   1.000
_cell.length_c   1.000
_cell.angle_alpha   90.00
_cell.angle_beta   90.00
_cell.angle_gamma   90.00
#
_symmetry.space_group_name_H-M   'P 1'
#
loop_
_entity.id
_entity.type
_entity.pdbx_description
1 polymer ?
#
loop_
_entity_poly.entity_id
_entity_poly.type
_entity_poly.pdbx_seq_one_letter_code
_entity_poly.pdbx_strand_id
1 'polypeptide(L)'
;MNGQAATPRAINGTRRAIINTILRASVDGIVPRGVITAIGHQYGRHPTSISRVWDRHLKSEAAGVKGGDHTSHMKENVGRKPHDRNQLVE
;
A
#
# COMPACT_ATOMS: atom_id res chain seq x y z
N MET A 1 29.01 -6.81 -19.28
CA MET A 1 28.63 -6.31 -17.94
C MET A 1 27.27 -5.65 -18.06
N ASN A 2 26.18 -6.39 -17.84
CA ASN A 2 24.83 -5.83 -17.87
C ASN A 2 24.30 -5.82 -16.44
N GLY A 3 24.46 -4.68 -15.77
CA GLY A 3 23.81 -4.42 -14.49
C GLY A 3 22.31 -4.26 -14.74
N GLN A 4 21.54 -5.31 -14.49
CA GLN A 4 20.10 -5.20 -14.35
C GLN A 4 19.82 -4.34 -13.12
N ALA A 5 19.54 -3.06 -13.37
CA ALA A 5 19.02 -2.14 -12.38
C ALA A 5 17.75 -2.77 -11.77
N ALA A 6 17.69 -2.78 -10.45
CA ALA A 6 16.58 -3.29 -9.67
C ALA A 6 15.25 -2.78 -10.24
N THR A 7 14.39 -3.70 -10.67
CA THR A 7 13.01 -3.41 -11.09
C THR A 7 12.33 -2.55 -10.01
N PRO A 8 11.78 -1.36 -10.32
CA PRO A 8 11.01 -0.63 -9.32
C PRO A 8 9.82 -1.49 -8.93
N ARG A 9 9.83 -1.96 -7.67
CA ARG A 9 8.81 -2.87 -7.14
C ARG A 9 7.44 -2.20 -7.36
N ALA A 10 6.53 -2.89 -8.03
CA ALA A 10 5.21 -2.38 -8.46
C ALA A 10 4.22 -2.14 -7.30
N ILE A 11 4.60 -1.37 -6.27
CA ILE A 11 3.89 -1.28 -4.98
C ILE A 11 2.83 -0.17 -4.97
N ASN A 12 3.02 0.90 -5.74
CA ASN A 12 2.09 2.05 -5.74
C ASN A 12 0.87 1.83 -6.65
N GLY A 13 1.05 1.10 -7.77
CA GLY A 13 -0.02 0.85 -8.74
C GLY A 13 -1.18 0.04 -8.15
N THR A 14 -0.89 -0.98 -7.35
CA THR A 14 -1.93 -1.86 -6.77
C THR A 14 -2.82 -1.13 -5.76
N ARG A 15 -2.26 -0.26 -4.90
CA ARG A 15 -3.07 0.50 -3.93
C ARG A 15 -4.00 1.49 -4.60
N ARG A 16 -3.49 2.24 -5.59
CA ARG A 16 -4.31 3.16 -6.38
C ARG A 16 -5.42 2.42 -7.13
N ALA A 17 -5.12 1.25 -7.69
CA ALA A 17 -6.12 0.42 -8.35
C ALA A 17 -7.22 -0.07 -7.38
N ILE A 18 -6.84 -0.52 -6.18
CA ILE A 18 -7.80 -0.90 -5.12
C ILE A 18 -8.70 0.28 -4.78
N ILE A 19 -8.14 1.47 -4.51
CA ILE A 19 -8.93 2.67 -4.16
C ILE A 19 -9.89 3.04 -5.29
N ASN A 20 -9.42 3.08 -6.54
CA ASN A 20 -10.28 3.34 -7.69
C ASN A 20 -11.38 2.29 -7.86
N THR A 21 -11.11 1.03 -7.53
CA THR A 21 -12.11 -0.04 -7.57
C THR A 21 -13.18 0.17 -6.49
N ILE A 22 -12.78 0.57 -5.28
CA ILE A 22 -13.70 0.92 -4.20
C ILE A 22 -14.54 2.13 -4.58
N LEU A 23 -13.93 3.20 -5.11
CA LEU A 23 -14.63 4.41 -5.55
C LEU A 23 -15.64 4.17 -6.68
N ARG A 24 -15.36 3.22 -7.58
CA ARG A 24 -16.31 2.82 -8.63
C ARG A 24 -17.49 2.01 -8.10
N ALA A 25 -17.29 1.31 -6.98
CA ALA A 25 -18.30 0.48 -6.34
C ALA A 25 -19.05 1.21 -5.22
N SER A 26 -18.56 2.38 -4.78
CA SER A 26 -19.23 3.20 -3.77
C SER A 26 -20.43 3.91 -4.38
N VAL A 27 -21.45 4.11 -3.57
CA VAL A 27 -22.65 4.89 -3.89
C VAL A 27 -22.70 6.02 -2.88
N ASP A 28 -22.70 7.26 -3.36
CA ASP A 28 -22.67 8.46 -2.52
C ASP A 28 -21.53 8.48 -1.49
N GLY A 29 -20.36 7.93 -1.87
CA GLY A 29 -19.19 7.83 -0.99
C GLY A 29 -19.27 6.71 0.06
N ILE A 30 -20.37 5.96 0.11
CA ILE A 30 -20.55 4.82 1.00
C ILE A 30 -20.17 3.54 0.28
N VAL A 31 -19.35 2.70 0.92
CA VAL A 31 -18.96 1.39 0.39
C VAL A 31 -20.00 0.35 0.81
N PRO A 32 -20.72 -0.29 -0.12
CA PRO A 32 -21.71 -1.31 0.20
C PRO A 32 -21.12 -2.53 0.93
N ARG A 33 -21.96 -3.22 1.71
CA ARG A 33 -21.56 -4.42 2.45
C ARG A 33 -21.02 -5.48 1.49
N GLY A 34 -19.87 -6.07 1.82
CA GLY A 34 -19.26 -7.15 1.04
C GLY A 34 -18.33 -6.69 -0.10
N VAL A 35 -18.36 -5.42 -0.50
CA VAL A 35 -17.48 -4.89 -1.56
C VAL A 35 -16.01 -5.03 -1.20
N ILE A 36 -15.64 -4.71 0.04
CA ILE A 36 -14.26 -4.86 0.53
C ILE A 36 -13.80 -6.32 0.44
N THR A 37 -14.67 -7.27 0.79
CA THR A 37 -14.36 -8.71 0.72
C THR A 37 -14.20 -9.15 -0.74
N ALA A 38 -15.13 -8.76 -1.62
CA ALA A 38 -15.07 -9.08 -3.04
C ALA A 38 -13.80 -8.52 -3.71
N ILE A 39 -13.43 -7.28 -3.40
CA ILE A 39 -12.18 -6.66 -3.85
C ILE A 39 -10.97 -7.39 -3.24
N GLY A 40 -11.06 -7.84 -1.99
CA GLY A 40 -10.04 -8.70 -1.39
C GLY A 40 -9.78 -9.96 -2.22
N HIS A 41 -10.82 -10.66 -2.62
CA HIS A 41 -10.71 -11.83 -3.50
C HIS A 41 -10.13 -11.46 -4.88
N GLN A 42 -10.60 -10.37 -5.50
CA GLN A 42 -10.10 -9.92 -6.81
C GLN A 42 -8.59 -9.63 -6.82
N TYR A 43 -8.08 -9.02 -5.75
CA TYR A 43 -6.67 -8.65 -5.64
C TYR A 43 -5.81 -9.69 -4.91
N GLY A 44 -6.39 -10.83 -4.50
CA GLY A 44 -5.69 -11.86 -3.72
C GLY A 44 -5.20 -11.36 -2.36
N ARG A 45 -5.97 -10.48 -1.71
CA ARG A 45 -5.61 -9.84 -0.43
C ARG A 45 -6.68 -10.08 0.63
N HIS A 46 -6.25 -10.13 1.88
CA HIS A 46 -7.17 -10.22 3.00
C HIS A 46 -8.06 -8.96 3.06
N PRO A 47 -9.37 -9.08 3.34
CA PRO A 47 -10.28 -7.95 3.41
C PRO A 47 -9.80 -6.83 4.35
N THR A 48 -9.20 -7.18 5.48
CA THR A 48 -8.59 -6.20 6.41
C THR A 48 -7.49 -5.36 5.76
N SER A 49 -6.71 -5.93 4.84
CA SER A 49 -5.70 -5.17 4.10
C SER A 49 -6.35 -4.15 3.16
N ILE A 50 -7.45 -4.53 2.52
CA ILE A 50 -8.24 -3.63 1.66
C ILE A 50 -8.90 -2.53 2.50
N SER A 51 -9.54 -2.86 3.62
CA SER A 51 -10.08 -1.87 4.57
C SER A 51 -9.02 -0.86 5.00
N ARG A 52 -7.81 -1.32 5.35
CA ARG A 52 -6.73 -0.43 5.78
C ARG A 52 -6.27 0.54 4.70
N VAL A 53 -6.28 0.12 3.44
CA VAL A 53 -5.99 0.99 2.29
C VAL A 53 -7.09 2.05 2.15
N TRP A 54 -8.36 1.64 2.28
CA TRP A 54 -9.50 2.54 2.21
C TRP A 54 -9.52 3.57 3.33
N ASP A 55 -9.38 3.14 4.59
CA ASP A 55 -9.37 4.04 5.74
C ASP A 55 -8.27 5.10 5.65
N ARG A 56 -7.12 4.72 5.09
CA ARG A 56 -6.01 5.65 4.89
C ARG A 56 -6.35 6.67 3.81
N HIS A 57 -6.95 6.25 2.71
CA HIS A 57 -7.41 7.16 1.67
C HIS A 57 -8.38 8.19 2.24
N LEU A 58 -9.40 7.75 2.98
CA LEU A 58 -10.36 8.66 3.65
C LEU A 58 -9.68 9.65 4.61
N LYS A 59 -8.71 9.19 5.41
CA LYS A 59 -7.94 10.07 6.30
C LYS A 59 -7.12 11.12 5.53
N SER A 60 -6.54 10.75 4.40
CA SER A 60 -5.80 11.68 3.55
C SER A 60 -6.71 12.69 2.87
N GLU A 61 -7.88 12.27 2.39
CA GLU A 61 -8.88 13.18 1.84
C GLU A 61 -9.39 14.16 2.90
N ALA A 62 -9.68 13.67 4.12
CA ALA A 62 -10.05 14.52 5.26
C ALA A 62 -8.95 15.52 5.64
N ALA A 63 -7.68 15.19 5.41
CA ALA A 63 -6.53 16.07 5.60
C ALA A 63 -6.27 17.03 4.41
N GLY A 64 -7.12 17.02 3.38
CA GLY A 64 -7.02 17.90 2.21
C GLY A 64 -6.03 17.43 1.13
N VAL A 65 -5.53 16.19 1.22
CA VAL A 65 -4.66 15.61 0.18
C VAL A 65 -5.53 15.22 -1.01
N LYS A 66 -5.54 16.04 -2.07
CA LYS A 66 -6.28 15.74 -3.31
C LYS A 66 -5.87 14.39 -3.90
N GLY A 67 -6.84 13.49 -4.04
CA GLY A 67 -6.64 12.12 -4.54
C GLY A 67 -6.22 11.10 -3.46
N GLY A 68 -5.92 11.55 -2.24
CA GLY A 68 -5.51 10.71 -1.13
C GLY A 68 -4.10 10.11 -1.28
N ASP A 69 -3.54 9.63 -0.16
CA ASP A 69 -2.21 9.02 -0.15
C ASP A 69 -2.26 7.54 -0.57
N HIS A 70 -1.56 7.22 -1.65
CA HIS A 70 -1.44 5.87 -2.20
C HIS A 70 -0.10 5.20 -1.92
N THR A 71 0.80 5.90 -1.22
CA THR A 71 2.18 5.46 -1.03
C THR A 71 2.28 4.36 0.03
N SER A 72 3.24 3.46 -0.18
CA SER A 72 3.63 2.50 0.84
C SER A 72 4.44 3.22 1.92
N HIS A 73 4.03 3.11 3.19
CA HIS A 73 4.79 3.69 4.32
C HIS A 73 5.73 2.66 4.98
N MET A 74 6.01 1.54 4.33
CA MET A 74 7.09 0.66 4.83
C MET A 74 8.39 1.44 4.73
N LYS A 75 9.08 1.60 5.86
CA LYS A 75 10.43 2.18 5.90
C LYS A 75 11.29 1.41 4.89
N GLU A 76 11.97 2.08 3.98
CA GLU A 76 12.75 1.41 2.92
C GLU A 76 13.92 0.57 3.49
N ASN A 77 14.25 0.75 4.77
CA ASN A 77 15.37 0.09 5.47
C ASN A 77 14.92 -0.69 6.72
N VAL A 78 13.95 -1.61 6.61
CA VAL A 78 13.55 -2.49 7.73
C VAL A 78 14.35 -3.79 7.82
N GLY A 79 15.34 -4.00 6.94
CA GLY A 79 16.22 -5.17 7.01
C GLY A 79 17.15 -5.14 8.23
N ARG A 80 17.70 -6.31 8.60
CA ARG A 80 18.73 -6.42 9.64
C ARG A 80 19.86 -5.44 9.31
N LYS A 81 20.07 -4.43 10.15
CA LYS A 81 21.23 -3.55 10.04
C LYS A 81 22.50 -4.42 10.08
N PRO A 82 23.47 -4.23 9.18
CA PRO A 82 24.73 -4.97 9.24
C PRO A 82 25.33 -4.82 10.64
N HIS A 83 25.75 -5.94 11.23
CA HIS A 83 26.57 -5.89 12.44
C HIS A 83 27.93 -5.33 12.04
N ASP A 84 28.39 -4.28 12.71
CA ASP A 84 29.74 -3.76 12.49
C ASP A 84 30.74 -4.82 12.96
N ARG A 85 31.56 -5.34 12.04
CA ARG A 85 32.60 -6.34 12.36
C ARG A 85 33.93 -5.69 12.75
N ASN A 86 34.02 -4.35 12.73
CA ASN A 86 35.22 -3.61 13.15
C ASN A 86 35.27 -3.38 14.68
N GLN A 87 34.25 -3.80 15.44
CA GLN A 87 34.29 -3.84 16.91
C GLN A 87 34.93 -5.12 17.48
N LEU A 88 35.50 -5.98 16.62
CA LEU A 88 36.28 -7.15 17.04
C LEU A 88 37.72 -7.00 16.54
N VAL A 89 38.43 -6.04 17.11
CA VAL A 89 39.90 -5.99 17.05
C VAL A 89 40.37 -5.66 18.46
N GLU A 90 40.61 -6.69 19.27
CA GLU A 90 41.60 -6.69 20.35
C GLU A 90 42.81 -7.48 19.88
#